data_AF-A0A4Q7AGQ1-F1
#
_entry.id   AF-A0A4Q7AGQ1-F1
#
_cell.length_a   1.000
_cell.length_b   1.000
_cell.length_c   1.000
_cell.angle_alpha   90.00
_cell.angle_beta   90.00
_cell.angle_gamma   90.00
#
_symmetry.space_group_name_H-M   'P 1'
#
loop_
_entity.id
_entity.type
_entity.pdbx_description
1 polymer ?
#
loop_
_entity_poly.entity_id
_entity_poly.type
_entity_poly.pdbx_seq_one_letter_code
_entity_poly.pdbx_strand_id
1 'polypeptide(L)'
;MFKHAINSKNMINRKIISIFLISSIALSACAKSTTETVAKAEKPSTEQSKPDPALQQKIQQLVQRTKKNMIFVEGGEYLMGDFGLVTPELEKTVPNSRALKNPKGNTLDPYEQKLPFTSDDDNKPLHKVALDSFYMTNNKITLEDYLIYLDINHLDYPDYIEQYPKEILDKLPAGANWQQSQNYCLWLGKQLGKSMNLPTEAQWEYAARNRGQYVAYATNNGNIENGKNIFSYDQYKEIGEKYNYPNYAHLPILGEVPPNPLGFYDMVTNNKEWMYDWYDANYYKNSEIKNPKGPHSGEYKSVRSSAPQGGDNAKHSDGINFVRKKLSPKALVKEPDGELTDISESLSFRCVY
;
A
#
# COMPACT_ATOMS: atom_id res chain seq x y z
N MET A 1 -13.28 29.72 -42.20
CA MET A 1 -14.41 29.56 -43.14
C MET A 1 -14.10 28.39 -44.05
N PHE A 2 -14.82 27.28 -43.93
CA PHE A 2 -15.35 26.46 -45.03
C PHE A 2 -16.15 25.31 -44.39
N LYS A 3 -17.48 25.49 -44.40
CA LYS A 3 -18.50 24.49 -44.05
C LYS A 3 -18.57 23.48 -45.18
N HIS A 4 -18.84 22.21 -44.86
CA HIS A 4 -19.62 21.21 -45.62
C HIS A 4 -19.55 19.91 -44.78
N ALA A 5 -20.55 19.05 -44.62
CA ALA A 5 -22.00 19.09 -44.76
C ALA A 5 -22.47 17.86 -43.96
N ILE A 6 -23.53 18.02 -43.17
CA ILE A 6 -24.14 16.95 -42.37
C ILE A 6 -24.95 16.06 -43.32
N ASN A 7 -24.81 14.73 -43.20
CA ASN A 7 -25.81 13.81 -43.72
C ASN A 7 -26.16 12.74 -42.68
N SER A 8 -27.46 12.55 -42.48
CA SER A 8 -28.07 11.84 -41.36
C SER A 8 -28.51 10.43 -41.70
N LYS A 9 -28.72 9.63 -40.63
CA LYS A 9 -29.58 8.44 -40.48
C LYS A 9 -29.00 7.09 -40.93
N ASN A 10 -28.81 6.22 -39.94
CA ASN A 10 -29.75 5.11 -39.71
C ASN A 10 -29.59 4.52 -38.30
N MET A 11 -30.66 4.63 -37.51
CA MET A 11 -30.87 3.94 -36.24
C MET A 11 -31.38 2.53 -36.53
N ILE A 12 -30.71 1.49 -36.00
CA ILE A 12 -31.23 0.13 -35.96
C ILE A 12 -31.75 -0.17 -34.56
N ASN A 13 -33.07 -0.30 -34.49
CA ASN A 13 -33.87 -0.68 -33.34
C ASN A 13 -33.68 -2.19 -33.04
N ARG A 14 -33.12 -2.57 -31.89
CA ARG A 14 -33.11 -3.98 -31.42
C ARG A 14 -34.17 -4.16 -30.34
N LYS A 15 -35.20 -4.95 -30.67
CA LYS A 15 -36.27 -5.37 -29.76
C LYS A 15 -35.72 -6.35 -28.73
N ILE A 16 -35.95 -6.06 -27.45
CA ILE A 16 -35.72 -6.95 -26.30
C ILE A 16 -37.01 -7.78 -26.12
N ILE A 17 -36.90 -9.11 -26.14
CA ILE A 17 -37.98 -10.03 -25.75
C ILE A 17 -37.57 -10.65 -24.41
N SER A 18 -38.29 -10.24 -23.36
CA SER A 18 -38.22 -10.84 -22.03
C SER A 18 -39.10 -12.10 -21.99
N ILE A 19 -38.52 -13.23 -21.60
CA ILE A 19 -39.29 -14.44 -21.26
C ILE A 19 -39.13 -14.69 -19.76
N PHE A 20 -40.20 -14.45 -19.03
CA PHE A 20 -40.40 -14.93 -17.67
C PHE A 20 -40.89 -16.37 -17.74
N LEU A 21 -40.21 -17.29 -17.06
CA LEU A 21 -40.75 -18.60 -16.70
C LEU A 21 -40.58 -18.80 -15.20
N ILE A 22 -41.69 -18.60 -14.51
CA ILE A 22 -41.92 -19.02 -13.13
C ILE A 22 -42.62 -20.37 -13.22
N SER A 23 -42.06 -21.43 -12.63
CA SER A 23 -42.89 -22.47 -12.02
C SER A 23 -42.10 -23.25 -10.98
N SER A 24 -42.54 -23.05 -9.75
CA SER A 24 -42.42 -23.94 -8.59
C SER A 24 -42.88 -25.36 -8.88
N ILE A 25 -42.31 -26.34 -8.19
CA ILE A 25 -42.97 -27.28 -7.27
C ILE A 25 -41.90 -28.23 -6.71
N ALA A 26 -41.77 -28.22 -5.39
CA ALA A 26 -41.06 -29.24 -4.63
C ALA A 26 -42.02 -30.41 -4.38
N LEU A 27 -41.56 -31.64 -4.62
CA LEU A 27 -42.19 -32.86 -4.10
C LEU A 27 -41.09 -33.79 -3.61
N SER A 28 -41.07 -33.96 -2.29
CA SER A 28 -40.33 -34.98 -1.55
C SER A 28 -40.97 -36.35 -1.77
N ALA A 29 -40.17 -37.35 -2.14
CA ALA A 29 -40.52 -38.75 -1.93
C ALA A 29 -39.26 -39.58 -1.67
N CYS A 30 -39.16 -40.16 -0.47
CA CYS A 30 -38.23 -41.23 -0.16
C CYS A 30 -38.82 -42.56 -0.62
N ALA A 31 -38.07 -43.33 -1.43
CA ALA A 31 -38.32 -44.76 -1.63
C ALA A 31 -36.97 -45.49 -1.69
N LYS A 32 -36.88 -46.59 -0.94
CA LYS A 32 -35.70 -47.44 -0.76
C LYS A 32 -35.54 -48.43 -1.92
N SER A 33 -34.30 -48.52 -2.42
CA SER A 33 -33.51 -49.70 -2.83
C SER A 33 -34.12 -50.77 -3.75
N THR A 34 -33.56 -50.88 -4.96
CA THR A 34 -32.78 -52.07 -5.38
C THR A 34 -31.84 -51.73 -6.56
N THR A 35 -30.58 -52.12 -6.38
CA THR A 35 -29.45 -52.36 -7.32
C THR A 35 -29.65 -52.15 -8.82
N GLU A 36 -28.90 -51.17 -9.37
CA GLU A 36 -28.24 -51.27 -10.68
C GLU A 36 -26.85 -50.61 -10.58
N THR A 37 -25.86 -51.33 -11.10
CA THR A 37 -24.43 -51.01 -11.14
C THR A 37 -24.16 -49.78 -11.99
N VAL A 38 -23.63 -48.70 -11.39
CA VAL A 38 -23.04 -47.59 -12.13
C VAL A 38 -21.64 -47.32 -11.59
N ALA A 39 -20.70 -47.24 -12.52
CA ALA A 39 -19.27 -47.13 -12.34
C ALA A 39 -18.87 -46.05 -11.32
N LYS A 40 -17.81 -46.36 -10.56
CA LYS A 40 -17.01 -45.43 -9.76
C LYS A 40 -16.74 -44.15 -10.56
N ALA A 41 -17.31 -43.04 -10.12
CA ALA A 41 -16.72 -41.73 -10.31
C ALA A 41 -15.89 -41.43 -9.06
N GLU A 42 -14.57 -41.66 -9.14
CA GLU A 42 -13.62 -41.17 -8.14
C GLU A 42 -13.69 -39.64 -8.11
N LYS A 43 -14.12 -39.10 -6.97
CA LYS A 43 -13.84 -37.70 -6.61
C LYS A 43 -12.31 -37.55 -6.57
N PRO A 44 -11.71 -36.54 -7.21
CA PRO A 44 -10.32 -36.23 -6.93
C PRO A 44 -10.26 -35.70 -5.50
N SER A 45 -9.81 -36.54 -4.59
CA SER A 45 -9.29 -36.14 -3.29
C SER A 45 -8.00 -35.38 -3.56
N THR A 46 -8.04 -34.05 -3.48
CA THR A 46 -6.82 -33.26 -3.26
C THR A 46 -6.31 -33.60 -1.87
N GLU A 47 -5.50 -34.66 -1.76
CA GLU A 47 -4.54 -34.77 -0.68
C GLU A 47 -3.62 -33.56 -0.78
N GLN A 48 -3.86 -32.55 0.06
CA GLN A 48 -2.86 -31.54 0.34
C GLN A 48 -1.70 -32.26 1.01
N SER A 49 -0.67 -32.59 0.22
CA SER A 49 0.59 -33.09 0.72
C SER A 49 1.09 -32.12 1.80
N LYS A 50 1.55 -32.66 2.93
CA LYS A 50 2.16 -31.83 3.97
C LYS A 50 3.30 -31.03 3.32
N PRO A 51 3.40 -29.71 3.57
CA PRO A 51 4.42 -28.91 2.90
C PRO A 51 5.81 -29.42 3.23
N ASP A 52 6.73 -29.31 2.26
CA ASP A 52 8.14 -29.67 2.39
C ASP A 52 8.70 -29.20 3.75
N PRO A 53 9.31 -30.08 4.56
CA PRO A 53 9.93 -29.71 5.82
C PRO A 53 10.88 -28.52 5.73
N ALA A 54 11.60 -28.36 4.61
CA ALA A 54 12.48 -27.21 4.38
C ALA A 54 11.69 -25.91 4.25
N LEU A 55 10.57 -25.93 3.53
CA LEU A 55 9.68 -24.77 3.39
C LEU A 55 9.01 -24.41 4.72
N GLN A 56 8.64 -25.41 5.53
CA GLN A 56 8.12 -25.17 6.88
C GLN A 56 9.15 -24.49 7.78
N GLN A 57 10.42 -24.87 7.69
CA GLN A 57 11.50 -24.21 8.42
C GLN A 57 11.65 -22.73 7.99
N LYS A 58 11.56 -22.44 6.68
CA LYS A 58 11.58 -21.06 6.17
C LYS A 58 10.41 -20.23 6.71
N ILE A 59 9.19 -20.79 6.73
CA ILE A 59 8.01 -20.11 7.30
C ILE A 59 8.22 -19.81 8.78
N GLN A 60 8.78 -20.75 9.56
CA GLN A 60 9.07 -20.51 10.97
C GLN A 60 10.09 -19.39 11.15
N GLN A 61 11.16 -19.36 10.35
CA GLN A 61 12.16 -18.28 10.38
C GLN A 61 11.53 -16.93 10.03
N LEU A 62 10.73 -16.86 8.97
CA LEU A 62 9.96 -15.68 8.59
C LEU A 62 9.12 -15.20 9.77
N VAL A 63 8.31 -16.07 10.37
CA VAL A 63 7.46 -15.73 11.53
C VAL A 63 8.26 -15.15 12.69
N GLN A 64 9.43 -15.73 13.02
CA GLN A 64 10.28 -15.20 14.09
C GLN A 64 10.88 -13.84 13.73
N ARG A 65 11.34 -13.66 12.48
CA ARG A 65 11.83 -12.36 11.98
C ARG A 65 10.73 -11.31 12.04
N THR A 66 9.52 -11.61 11.55
CA THR A 66 8.40 -10.67 11.59
C THR A 66 8.09 -10.27 13.02
N LYS A 67 7.98 -11.21 13.97
CA LYS A 67 7.71 -10.89 15.39
C LYS A 67 8.74 -9.91 15.98
N LYS A 68 10.02 -10.09 15.63
CA LYS A 68 11.11 -9.19 16.07
C LYS A 68 11.03 -7.81 15.43
N ASN A 69 10.53 -7.75 14.19
CA ASN A 69 10.53 -6.55 13.35
C ASN A 69 9.18 -5.79 13.39
N MET A 70 8.21 -6.22 14.20
CA MET A 70 6.98 -5.45 14.42
C MET A 70 7.24 -4.28 15.37
N ILE A 71 6.84 -3.09 14.96
CA ILE A 71 6.85 -1.89 15.78
C ILE A 71 5.47 -1.72 16.40
N PHE A 72 5.41 -1.63 17.73
CA PHE A 72 4.23 -1.18 18.43
C PHE A 72 4.07 0.33 18.26
N VAL A 73 2.91 0.75 17.78
CA VAL A 73 2.54 2.16 17.67
C VAL A 73 1.41 2.42 18.67
N GLU A 74 1.73 3.17 19.71
CA GLU A 74 0.72 3.65 20.64
C GLU A 74 -0.22 4.61 19.92
N GLY A 75 -1.51 4.28 19.94
CA GLY A 75 -2.58 5.06 19.31
C GLY A 75 -2.73 6.46 19.91
N GLY A 76 -3.72 7.18 19.39
CA GLY A 76 -3.99 8.55 19.78
C GLY A 76 -4.70 9.34 18.70
N GLU A 77 -4.81 10.65 18.92
CA GLU A 77 -5.44 11.57 17.99
C GLU A 77 -4.39 12.39 17.25
N TYR A 78 -4.62 12.66 15.97
CA TYR A 78 -3.82 13.60 15.19
C TYR A 78 -4.64 14.30 14.12
N LEU A 79 -4.04 15.31 13.50
CA LEU A 79 -4.61 15.98 12.34
C LEU A 79 -3.97 15.39 11.08
N MET A 80 -4.77 14.64 10.31
CA MET A 80 -4.38 13.98 9.07
C MET A 80 -4.55 14.92 7.87
N GLY A 81 -3.57 14.90 6.97
CA GLY A 81 -3.55 15.74 5.77
C GLY A 81 -2.52 16.87 5.82
N ASP A 82 -2.55 17.71 4.79
CA ASP A 82 -1.61 18.82 4.61
C ASP A 82 -1.82 19.88 5.69
N PHE A 83 -0.87 19.97 6.62
CA PHE A 83 -0.94 20.88 7.77
C PHE A 83 -0.35 22.27 7.49
N GLY A 84 0.07 22.55 6.26
CA GLY A 84 0.69 23.83 5.88
C GLY A 84 2.09 24.05 6.43
N LEU A 85 2.59 25.28 6.33
CA LEU A 85 3.90 25.66 6.87
C LEU A 85 3.90 25.67 8.40
N VAL A 86 4.91 25.03 9.00
CA VAL A 86 5.19 25.12 10.44
C VAL A 86 5.83 26.49 10.69
N THR A 87 5.17 27.39 11.43
CA THR A 87 5.71 28.72 11.75
C THR A 87 6.67 28.65 12.95
N PRO A 88 7.62 29.60 13.13
CA PRO A 88 8.50 29.63 14.31
C PRO A 88 7.73 29.68 15.66
N GLU A 89 6.56 30.31 15.69
CA GLU A 89 5.65 30.29 16.84
C GLU A 89 5.07 28.87 17.08
N LEU A 90 4.80 28.13 16.01
CA LEU A 90 4.41 26.71 16.06
C LEU A 90 5.56 25.84 16.57
N GLU A 91 6.78 26.07 16.08
CA GLU A 91 7.99 25.38 16.53
C GLU A 91 8.26 25.60 18.02
N LYS A 92 8.03 26.81 18.53
CA LYS A 92 8.18 27.15 19.97
C LYS A 92 7.17 26.43 20.86
N THR A 93 5.97 26.12 20.36
CA THR A 93 4.98 25.37 21.15
C THR A 93 5.36 23.90 21.32
N VAL A 94 6.32 23.41 20.53
CA VAL A 94 6.76 22.02 20.60
C VAL A 94 8.17 21.84 20.03
N PRO A 95 9.20 22.05 20.88
CA PRO A 95 10.52 21.51 20.59
C PRO A 95 10.36 19.99 20.48
N ASN A 96 10.61 19.44 19.28
CA ASN A 96 10.53 18.01 18.95
C ASN A 96 9.10 17.40 18.83
N SER A 97 8.12 18.24 18.45
CA SER A 97 6.74 17.96 17.95
C SER A 97 5.76 17.15 18.84
N ARG A 98 4.71 17.83 19.32
CA ARG A 98 3.49 17.28 19.96
C ARG A 98 2.29 18.11 19.48
N ALA A 99 1.10 17.53 19.43
CA ALA A 99 -0.12 18.10 18.83
C ALA A 99 -0.39 19.60 19.11
N LEU A 100 -1.03 20.29 18.14
CA LEU A 100 -1.50 21.66 18.30
C LEU A 100 -2.56 21.76 19.42
N LYS A 101 -2.25 22.56 20.44
CA LYS A 101 -3.24 23.47 21.05
C LYS A 101 -2.63 24.86 21.01
N ASN A 102 -3.35 25.85 20.47
CA ASN A 102 -2.91 27.22 20.64
C ASN A 102 -2.95 27.61 22.14
N PRO A 103 -2.32 28.71 22.58
CA PRO A 103 -2.36 29.18 23.98
C PRO A 103 -3.77 29.45 24.55
N LYS A 104 -4.81 29.43 23.71
CA LYS A 104 -6.24 29.56 24.06
C LYS A 104 -7.02 28.24 23.95
N GLY A 105 -6.36 27.11 23.67
CA GLY A 105 -6.97 25.78 23.54
C GLY A 105 -7.60 25.44 22.18
N ASN A 106 -7.57 26.32 21.19
CA ASN A 106 -8.15 26.07 19.86
C ASN A 106 -7.07 25.71 18.82
N THR A 107 -7.44 24.92 17.81
CA THR A 107 -6.62 24.65 16.62
C THR A 107 -6.86 25.74 15.58
N LEU A 108 -5.79 26.36 15.06
CA LEU A 108 -5.91 27.27 13.91
C LEU A 108 -6.01 26.44 12.63
N ASP A 109 -6.88 26.85 11.71
CA ASP A 109 -6.97 26.29 10.37
C ASP A 109 -5.75 26.76 9.55
N PRO A 110 -4.85 25.87 9.08
CA PRO A 110 -3.68 26.25 8.29
C PRO A 110 -4.05 26.91 6.94
N TYR A 111 -5.29 26.75 6.46
CA TYR A 111 -5.75 27.31 5.19
C TYR A 111 -6.31 28.73 5.33
N GLU A 112 -6.65 29.20 6.54
CA GLU A 112 -7.02 30.61 6.77
C GLU A 112 -5.87 31.57 6.41
N GLN A 113 -4.62 31.10 6.52
CA GLN A 113 -3.41 31.85 6.18
C GLN A 113 -2.88 31.56 4.76
N LYS A 114 -3.53 30.69 3.98
CA LYS A 114 -3.20 30.32 2.58
C LYS A 114 -1.77 29.80 2.34
N LEU A 115 -1.20 29.03 3.27
CA LEU A 115 0.16 28.47 3.11
C LEU A 115 0.15 26.93 3.19
N PRO A 116 -0.54 26.23 2.25
CA PRO A 116 -0.46 24.78 2.19
C PRO A 116 0.95 24.33 1.81
N PHE A 117 1.37 23.17 2.30
CA PHE A 117 2.68 22.61 1.96
C PHE A 117 2.70 22.12 0.50
N THR A 118 1.54 21.67 -0.01
CA THR A 118 1.36 21.15 -1.37
C THR A 118 0.19 21.82 -2.08
N SER A 119 0.24 21.85 -3.42
CA SER A 119 -0.87 22.32 -4.25
C SER A 119 -1.96 21.27 -4.50
N ASP A 120 -1.79 20.04 -3.99
CA ASP A 120 -2.74 18.94 -4.16
C ASP A 120 -3.98 19.15 -3.28
N ASP A 121 -5.18 19.10 -3.86
CA ASP A 121 -6.43 19.29 -3.10
C ASP A 121 -6.85 18.02 -2.36
N ASP A 122 -6.39 16.84 -2.78
CA ASP A 122 -6.88 15.55 -2.28
C ASP A 122 -6.40 15.26 -0.86
N ASN A 123 -5.32 15.92 -0.42
CA ASN A 123 -4.79 15.87 0.94
C ASN A 123 -5.38 16.92 1.89
N LYS A 124 -6.45 17.59 1.44
CA LYS A 124 -7.19 18.63 2.16
C LYS A 124 -8.67 18.20 2.33
N PRO A 125 -9.37 18.70 3.36
CA PRO A 125 -8.84 19.49 4.45
C PRO A 125 -8.04 18.65 5.44
N LEU A 126 -7.16 19.31 6.19
CA LEU A 126 -6.66 18.82 7.45
C LEU A 126 -7.85 18.45 8.36
N HIS A 127 -7.89 17.21 8.84
CA HIS A 127 -9.04 16.70 9.60
C HIS A 127 -8.60 15.82 10.77
N LYS A 128 -9.48 15.67 11.77
CA LYS A 128 -9.18 14.91 12.98
C LYS A 128 -9.33 13.41 12.73
N VAL A 129 -8.32 12.65 13.15
CA VAL A 129 -8.33 11.18 13.18
C VAL A 129 -7.91 10.69 14.56
N ALA A 130 -8.54 9.63 15.04
CA ALA A 130 -8.24 8.91 16.26
C ALA A 130 -7.98 7.43 15.92
N LEU A 131 -6.81 6.93 16.27
CA LEU A 131 -6.41 5.55 16.03
C LEU A 131 -6.28 4.78 17.34
N ASP A 132 -6.79 3.55 17.36
CA ASP A 132 -6.41 2.57 18.36
C ASP A 132 -4.93 2.18 18.16
N SER A 133 -4.26 1.67 19.21
CA SER A 133 -2.88 1.18 19.08
C SER A 133 -2.80 -0.02 18.14
N PHE A 134 -1.70 -0.14 17.40
CA PHE A 134 -1.50 -1.20 16.41
C PHE A 134 -0.03 -1.62 16.35
N TYR A 135 0.24 -2.74 15.68
CA TYR A 135 1.59 -3.16 15.31
C TYR A 135 1.75 -3.15 13.80
N MET A 136 2.90 -2.68 13.31
CA MET A 136 3.21 -2.66 11.88
C MET A 136 4.64 -3.12 11.61
N THR A 137 4.89 -3.76 10.47
CA THR A 137 6.25 -4.16 10.07
C THR A 137 7.15 -2.94 9.92
N ASN A 138 8.35 -2.99 10.51
CA ASN A 138 9.32 -1.88 10.47
C ASN A 138 9.78 -1.51 9.06
N ASN A 139 9.74 -2.47 8.14
CA ASN A 139 10.11 -2.36 6.72
C ASN A 139 8.95 -2.80 5.83
N LYS A 140 9.05 -2.44 4.54
CA LYS A 140 8.32 -3.10 3.45
C LYS A 140 8.61 -4.61 3.50
N ILE A 141 7.64 -5.43 3.13
CA ILE A 141 7.83 -6.88 3.04
C ILE A 141 8.93 -7.18 2.02
N THR A 142 9.89 -8.04 2.38
CA THR A 142 11.01 -8.38 1.52
C THR A 142 10.56 -9.32 0.40
N LEU A 143 11.27 -9.29 -0.73
CA LEU A 143 11.00 -10.17 -1.85
C LEU A 143 11.22 -11.63 -1.45
N GLU A 144 12.28 -11.95 -0.68
CA GLU A 144 12.48 -13.29 -0.11
C GLU A 144 11.26 -13.77 0.71
N ASP A 145 10.74 -12.93 1.62
CA ASP A 145 9.60 -13.29 2.46
C ASP A 145 8.33 -13.52 1.63
N TYR A 146 8.14 -12.74 0.57
CA TYR A 146 7.03 -12.89 -0.36
C TYR A 146 7.15 -14.17 -1.20
N LEU A 147 8.35 -14.54 -1.67
CA LEU A 147 8.58 -15.78 -2.42
C LEU A 147 8.25 -17.03 -1.58
N ILE A 148 8.54 -17.02 -0.26
CA ILE A 148 8.12 -18.09 0.66
C ILE A 148 6.58 -18.26 0.64
N TYR A 149 5.85 -17.15 0.60
CA TYR A 149 4.39 -17.17 0.50
C TYR A 149 3.91 -17.69 -0.87
N LEU A 150 4.60 -17.36 -1.96
CA LEU A 150 4.25 -17.89 -3.28
C LEU A 150 4.46 -19.41 -3.33
N ASP A 151 5.60 -19.89 -2.82
CA ASP A 151 5.95 -21.31 -2.76
C ASP A 151 4.88 -22.15 -2.05
N ILE A 152 4.50 -21.73 -0.84
CA ILE A 152 3.57 -22.49 0.00
C ILE A 152 2.14 -22.49 -0.55
N ASN A 153 1.80 -21.52 -1.39
CA ASN A 153 0.48 -21.42 -2.03
C ASN A 153 0.51 -21.89 -3.49
N HIS A 154 1.65 -22.39 -4.00
CA HIS A 154 1.83 -22.81 -5.39
C HIS A 154 1.44 -21.72 -6.39
N LEU A 155 1.89 -20.49 -6.13
CA LEU A 155 1.64 -19.33 -6.99
C LEU A 155 2.85 -19.03 -7.86
N ASP A 156 2.58 -18.49 -9.06
CA ASP A 156 3.63 -18.10 -9.99
C ASP A 156 4.47 -16.96 -9.44
N TYR A 157 5.76 -17.02 -9.75
CA TYR A 157 6.70 -15.95 -9.44
C TYR A 157 6.52 -14.79 -10.42
N PRO A 158 6.72 -13.54 -9.99
CA PRO A 158 6.60 -12.41 -10.90
C PRO A 158 7.83 -12.31 -11.82
N ASP A 159 7.64 -12.00 -13.09
CA ASP A 159 8.72 -11.97 -14.10
C ASP A 159 9.86 -11.01 -13.75
N TYR A 160 9.55 -9.92 -13.01
CA TYR A 160 10.56 -8.92 -12.66
C TYR A 160 11.70 -9.46 -11.80
N ILE A 161 11.54 -10.60 -11.11
CA ILE A 161 12.59 -11.15 -10.25
C ILE A 161 13.86 -11.48 -11.01
N GLU A 162 13.76 -11.79 -12.31
CA GLU A 162 14.90 -12.16 -13.15
C GLU A 162 15.82 -10.95 -13.41
N GLN A 163 15.33 -9.73 -13.13
CA GLN A 163 16.12 -8.51 -13.20
C GLN A 163 16.98 -8.28 -11.94
N TYR A 164 16.70 -8.96 -10.83
CA TYR A 164 17.35 -8.72 -9.55
C TYR A 164 18.50 -9.70 -9.26
N PRO A 165 19.58 -9.23 -8.60
CA PRO A 165 20.63 -10.12 -8.10
C PRO A 165 20.05 -11.06 -7.02
N LYS A 166 20.24 -12.37 -7.22
CA LYS A 166 19.59 -13.42 -6.40
C LYS A 166 20.10 -13.42 -4.95
N GLU A 167 21.30 -12.92 -4.72
CA GLU A 167 21.96 -12.85 -3.42
C GLU A 167 21.47 -11.72 -2.50
N ILE A 168 20.55 -10.85 -2.98
CA ILE A 168 19.99 -9.74 -2.19
C ILE A 168 18.47 -9.72 -2.13
N LEU A 169 17.76 -10.78 -2.51
CA LEU A 169 16.29 -10.79 -2.49
C LEU A 169 15.72 -10.57 -1.08
N ASP A 170 16.49 -10.86 -0.03
CA ASP A 170 16.15 -10.58 1.37
C ASP A 170 16.20 -9.08 1.72
N LYS A 171 16.78 -8.26 0.85
CA LYS A 171 16.94 -6.81 1.02
C LYS A 171 16.10 -5.98 0.08
N LEU A 172 15.44 -6.59 -0.90
CA LEU A 172 14.57 -5.89 -1.85
C LEU A 172 13.12 -5.95 -1.37
N PRO A 173 12.29 -4.92 -1.60
CA PRO A 173 10.87 -5.01 -1.34
C PRO A 173 10.18 -5.92 -2.35
N ALA A 174 9.16 -6.64 -1.91
CA ALA A 174 8.26 -7.37 -2.77
C ALA A 174 7.38 -6.38 -3.57
N GLY A 175 7.43 -6.48 -4.91
CA GLY A 175 6.50 -5.81 -5.81
C GLY A 175 5.28 -6.69 -6.09
N ALA A 176 4.08 -6.17 -5.87
CA ALA A 176 2.83 -6.91 -6.09
C ALA A 176 1.66 -5.98 -6.37
N ASN A 177 0.61 -6.49 -7.00
CA ASN A 177 -0.66 -5.76 -7.08
C ASN A 177 -1.36 -5.72 -5.71
N TRP A 178 -2.44 -4.93 -5.60
CA TRP A 178 -3.11 -4.70 -4.32
C TRP A 178 -3.67 -5.99 -3.71
N GLN A 179 -4.28 -6.85 -4.53
CA GLN A 179 -4.91 -8.08 -4.03
C GLN A 179 -3.86 -9.10 -3.57
N GLN A 180 -2.77 -9.24 -4.30
CA GLN A 180 -1.62 -10.08 -3.91
C GLN A 180 -1.01 -9.61 -2.59
N SER A 181 -0.80 -8.31 -2.44
CA SER A 181 -0.28 -7.68 -1.22
C SER A 181 -1.19 -7.95 -0.01
N GLN A 182 -2.51 -7.77 -0.18
CA GLN A 182 -3.49 -8.07 0.86
C GLN A 182 -3.51 -9.56 1.22
N ASN A 183 -3.48 -10.45 0.23
CA ASN A 183 -3.49 -11.89 0.45
C ASN A 183 -2.27 -12.34 1.26
N TYR A 184 -1.09 -11.78 0.98
CA TYR A 184 0.10 -12.02 1.78
C TYR A 184 -0.12 -11.60 3.24
N CYS A 185 -0.59 -10.37 3.50
CA CYS A 185 -0.78 -9.92 4.89
C CYS A 185 -1.80 -10.78 5.64
N LEU A 186 -2.88 -11.20 4.98
CA LEU A 186 -3.86 -12.12 5.57
C LEU A 186 -3.24 -13.50 5.87
N TRP A 187 -2.41 -14.03 4.97
CA TRP A 187 -1.69 -15.28 5.19
C TRP A 187 -0.70 -15.16 6.35
N LEU A 188 0.10 -14.10 6.39
CA LEU A 188 1.07 -13.83 7.46
C LEU A 188 0.36 -13.72 8.81
N GLY A 189 -0.80 -13.07 8.85
CA GLY A 189 -1.67 -13.01 10.02
C GLY A 189 -2.04 -14.40 10.55
N LYS A 190 -2.41 -15.34 9.66
CA LYS A 190 -2.69 -16.73 10.06
C LYS A 190 -1.46 -17.41 10.68
N GLN A 191 -0.27 -17.19 10.13
CA GLN A 191 0.98 -17.75 10.68
C GLN A 191 1.31 -17.19 12.08
N LEU A 192 0.91 -15.94 12.35
CA LEU A 192 1.16 -15.24 13.60
C LEU A 192 0.03 -15.36 14.63
N GLY A 193 -1.13 -15.89 14.24
CA GLY A 193 -2.35 -15.84 15.06
C GLY A 193 -2.86 -14.41 15.27
N LYS A 194 -2.72 -13.54 14.24
CA LYS A 194 -3.10 -12.13 14.25
C LYS A 194 -4.02 -11.80 13.08
N SER A 195 -4.91 -10.83 13.25
CA SER A 195 -5.78 -10.34 12.17
C SER A 195 -5.04 -9.28 11.35
N MET A 196 -4.08 -9.70 10.55
CA MET A 196 -3.24 -8.78 9.76
C MET A 196 -3.87 -8.33 8.45
N ASN A 197 -3.58 -7.11 8.03
CA ASN A 197 -3.97 -6.56 6.73
C ASN A 197 -2.92 -5.53 6.24
N LEU A 198 -3.16 -4.91 5.08
CA LEU A 198 -2.47 -3.69 4.68
C LEU A 198 -2.79 -2.55 5.67
N PRO A 199 -1.88 -1.59 5.89
CA PRO A 199 -2.17 -0.41 6.68
C PRO A 199 -3.29 0.42 6.04
N THR A 200 -4.12 1.04 6.88
CA THR A 200 -4.96 2.14 6.40
C THR A 200 -4.09 3.36 6.06
N GLU A 201 -4.59 4.24 5.20
CA GLU A 201 -3.92 5.51 4.87
C GLU A 201 -3.63 6.32 6.15
N ALA A 202 -4.56 6.29 7.11
CA ALA A 202 -4.42 6.94 8.40
C ALA A 202 -3.34 6.30 9.29
N GLN A 203 -3.32 4.97 9.43
CA GLN A 203 -2.26 4.28 10.20
C GLN A 203 -0.88 4.55 9.60
N TRP A 204 -0.78 4.53 8.27
CA TRP A 204 0.45 4.79 7.56
C TRP A 204 0.95 6.22 7.81
N GLU A 205 0.09 7.23 7.62
CA GLU A 205 0.48 8.63 7.85
C GLU A 205 0.81 8.89 9.32
N TYR A 206 0.06 8.32 10.26
CA TYR A 206 0.32 8.45 11.69
C TYR A 206 1.72 7.93 12.05
N ALA A 207 2.08 6.74 11.56
CA ALA A 207 3.41 6.15 11.78
C ALA A 207 4.52 6.93 11.05
N ALA A 208 4.29 7.33 9.79
CA ALA A 208 5.21 8.15 9.01
C ALA A 208 5.54 9.46 9.73
N ARG A 209 4.52 10.03 10.39
CA ARG A 209 4.60 11.27 11.14
C ARG A 209 4.93 11.08 12.61
N ASN A 210 5.62 10.00 12.99
CA ASN A 210 6.01 9.75 14.39
C ASN A 210 4.86 9.97 15.39
N ARG A 211 3.73 9.29 15.15
CA ARG A 211 2.46 9.44 15.89
C ARG A 211 1.73 10.76 15.60
N GLY A 212 1.70 11.15 14.33
CA GLY A 212 0.89 12.28 13.84
C GLY A 212 1.49 13.68 14.09
N GLN A 213 2.78 13.77 14.39
CA GLN A 213 3.55 15.01 14.49
C GLN A 213 3.55 15.81 13.18
N TYR A 214 3.88 17.10 13.25
CA TYR A 214 3.98 17.97 12.07
C TYR A 214 5.33 17.81 11.35
N VAL A 215 5.61 16.59 10.90
CA VAL A 215 6.81 16.26 10.12
C VAL A 215 6.41 15.95 8.69
N ALA A 216 7.00 16.67 7.74
CA ALA A 216 6.68 16.54 6.33
C ALA A 216 7.28 15.26 5.72
N TYR A 217 8.41 14.79 6.24
CA TYR A 217 9.13 13.64 5.71
C TYR A 217 9.34 12.60 6.81
N ALA A 218 9.06 11.32 6.55
CA ALA A 218 9.25 10.24 7.50
C ALA A 218 10.72 9.76 7.58
N THR A 219 11.63 10.71 7.72
CA THR A 219 13.04 10.46 8.00
C THR A 219 13.31 10.52 9.50
N ASN A 220 14.53 10.18 9.91
CA ASN A 220 14.98 10.24 11.30
C ASN A 220 14.85 11.64 11.94
N ASN A 221 14.85 12.70 11.14
CA ASN A 221 14.83 14.08 11.63
C ASN A 221 13.76 14.98 10.98
N GLY A 222 12.85 14.40 10.19
CA GLY A 222 11.79 15.15 9.52
C GLY A 222 12.24 15.98 8.32
N ASN A 223 13.51 15.88 7.88
CA ASN A 223 14.08 16.60 6.73
C ASN A 223 14.64 15.65 5.67
N ILE A 224 14.88 16.17 4.46
CA ILE A 224 15.53 15.42 3.36
C ILE A 224 16.97 15.91 3.16
N GLU A 225 17.92 15.01 3.41
CA GLU A 225 19.36 15.24 3.32
C GLU A 225 20.03 14.10 2.52
N ASN A 226 20.45 14.42 1.28
CA ASN A 226 21.20 13.51 0.42
C ASN A 226 22.43 12.95 1.15
N GLY A 227 22.67 11.65 1.01
CA GLY A 227 23.81 10.99 1.65
C GLY A 227 23.57 10.56 3.10
N LYS A 228 22.45 10.99 3.72
CA LYS A 228 22.18 10.72 5.14
C LYS A 228 20.90 9.94 5.34
N ASN A 229 19.76 10.51 4.96
CA ASN A 229 18.44 9.91 5.18
C ASN A 229 17.66 9.67 3.88
N ILE A 230 18.27 10.03 2.77
CA ILE A 230 17.97 9.58 1.43
C ILE A 230 19.30 9.39 0.70
N PHE A 231 19.35 8.44 -0.22
CA PHE A 231 20.55 8.26 -1.02
C PHE A 231 20.81 9.47 -1.94
N SER A 232 22.09 9.80 -2.07
CA SER A 232 22.55 10.65 -3.15
C SER A 232 22.54 9.89 -4.48
N TYR A 233 22.64 10.63 -5.56
CA TYR A 233 22.83 10.06 -6.89
C TYR A 233 24.06 9.13 -6.97
N ASP A 234 25.18 9.54 -6.37
CA ASP A 234 26.41 8.75 -6.37
C ASP A 234 26.25 7.43 -5.59
N GLN A 235 25.52 7.44 -4.47
CA GLN A 235 25.24 6.21 -3.71
C GLN A 235 24.37 5.23 -4.49
N TYR A 236 23.36 5.72 -5.22
CA TYR A 236 22.57 4.86 -6.11
C TYR A 236 23.44 4.21 -7.20
N LYS A 237 24.37 4.99 -7.78
CA LYS A 237 25.31 4.49 -8.77
C LYS A 237 26.25 3.44 -8.19
N GLU A 238 26.88 3.71 -7.04
CA GLU A 238 27.79 2.78 -6.35
C GLU A 238 27.12 1.44 -6.03
N ILE A 239 25.86 1.49 -5.59
CA ILE A 239 25.08 0.27 -5.32
C ILE A 239 24.74 -0.49 -6.60
N GLY A 240 24.37 0.22 -7.66
CA GLY A 240 24.16 -0.39 -8.97
C GLY A 240 25.41 -1.12 -9.46
N GLU A 241 26.56 -0.47 -9.41
CA GLU A 241 27.86 -1.04 -9.78
C GLU A 241 28.22 -2.25 -8.91
N LYS A 242 28.04 -2.16 -7.59
CA LYS A 242 28.32 -3.24 -6.63
C LYS A 242 27.56 -4.53 -6.94
N TYR A 243 26.31 -4.42 -7.40
CA TYR A 243 25.44 -5.55 -7.68
C TYR A 243 25.28 -5.85 -9.18
N ASN A 244 26.09 -5.23 -10.04
CA ASN A 244 26.01 -5.35 -11.49
C ASN A 244 24.58 -5.10 -12.02
N TYR A 245 23.87 -4.17 -11.40
CA TYR A 245 22.54 -3.73 -11.80
C TYR A 245 22.68 -2.55 -12.77
N PRO A 246 21.82 -2.41 -13.80
CA PRO A 246 21.99 -1.39 -14.83
C PRO A 246 22.26 0.01 -14.25
N ASN A 247 23.33 0.65 -14.74
CA ASN A 247 23.65 2.02 -14.38
C ASN A 247 22.41 2.90 -14.61
N TYR A 248 22.13 3.84 -13.69
CA TYR A 248 20.94 4.71 -13.66
C TYR A 248 19.61 4.07 -13.23
N ALA A 249 19.55 2.74 -13.04
CA ALA A 249 18.36 2.09 -12.48
C ALA A 249 18.42 2.08 -10.95
N HIS A 250 17.33 2.51 -10.30
CA HIS A 250 17.22 2.57 -8.86
C HIS A 250 17.02 1.15 -8.30
N LEU A 251 18.06 0.55 -7.70
CA LEU A 251 17.98 -0.73 -6.99
C LEU A 251 17.44 -0.51 -5.56
N PRO A 252 16.21 -0.97 -5.24
CA PRO A 252 15.53 -0.58 -4.00
C PRO A 252 15.98 -1.39 -2.77
N ILE A 253 17.18 -1.14 -2.27
CA ILE A 253 17.70 -1.84 -1.08
C ILE A 253 17.08 -1.24 0.19
N LEU A 254 16.38 -2.07 0.96
CA LEU A 254 15.71 -1.70 2.20
C LEU A 254 16.70 -1.53 3.36
N GLY A 255 16.41 -0.59 4.25
CA GLY A 255 17.09 -0.45 5.54
C GLY A 255 18.47 0.23 5.50
N GLU A 256 18.85 0.83 4.38
CA GLU A 256 20.18 1.45 4.20
C GLU A 256 20.26 2.89 4.71
N VAL A 257 19.13 3.54 4.98
CA VAL A 257 19.04 4.87 5.60
C VAL A 257 18.48 4.79 7.02
N PRO A 258 18.77 5.75 7.92
CA PRO A 258 18.23 5.75 9.27
C PRO A 258 16.69 5.75 9.29
N PRO A 259 16.06 4.98 10.20
CA PRO A 259 14.60 4.93 10.30
C PRO A 259 14.06 6.23 10.88
N ASN A 260 12.74 6.43 10.76
CA ASN A 260 12.06 7.46 11.53
C ASN A 260 12.15 7.17 13.05
N PRO A 261 11.79 8.13 13.94
CA PRO A 261 11.94 7.94 15.39
C PRO A 261 11.16 6.76 16.01
N LEU A 262 10.19 6.19 15.30
CA LEU A 262 9.48 4.97 15.74
C LEU A 262 10.19 3.68 15.31
N GLY A 263 11.23 3.76 14.47
CA GLY A 263 11.94 2.62 13.94
C GLY A 263 11.43 2.10 12.60
N PHE A 264 10.59 2.86 11.88
CA PHE A 264 10.19 2.50 10.52
C PHE A 264 11.23 2.98 9.50
N TYR A 265 11.76 2.06 8.71
CA TYR A 265 12.65 2.39 7.59
C TYR A 265 11.85 2.59 6.32
N ASP A 266 12.43 3.30 5.35
CA ASP A 266 11.96 3.39 3.97
C ASP A 266 10.51 3.82 3.79
N MET A 267 9.96 4.65 4.70
CA MET A 267 8.60 5.19 4.55
C MET A 267 8.50 6.19 3.39
N VAL A 268 9.62 6.75 2.92
CA VAL A 268 9.66 7.76 1.85
C VAL A 268 10.66 7.41 0.74
N THR A 269 11.13 6.16 0.71
CA THR A 269 12.14 5.67 -0.25
C THR A 269 11.73 4.31 -0.85
N ASN A 270 12.51 3.91 -1.87
CA ASN A 270 12.48 2.62 -2.55
C ASN A 270 11.28 2.36 -3.46
N ASN A 271 10.09 2.24 -2.87
CA ASN A 271 8.87 1.90 -3.61
C ASN A 271 7.68 2.66 -3.04
N LYS A 272 6.64 2.79 -3.86
CA LYS A 272 5.32 3.16 -3.37
C LYS A 272 4.75 2.02 -2.53
N GLU A 273 3.82 2.34 -1.64
CA GLU A 273 3.18 1.38 -0.74
C GLU A 273 1.66 1.35 -0.94
N TRP A 274 1.09 0.14 -1.03
CA TRP A 274 -0.35 -0.07 -1.05
C TRP A 274 -1.00 0.16 0.32
N MET A 275 -2.08 0.92 0.35
CA MET A 275 -2.95 1.05 1.51
C MET A 275 -4.17 0.13 1.38
N TYR A 276 -4.83 -0.18 2.50
CA TYR A 276 -6.10 -0.89 2.50
C TYR A 276 -7.21 -0.12 1.76
N ASP A 277 -7.20 1.20 1.91
CA ASP A 277 -8.25 2.14 1.53
C ASP A 277 -8.54 2.15 0.03
N TRP A 278 -9.82 2.23 -0.31
CA TRP A 278 -10.21 2.77 -1.61
C TRP A 278 -9.86 4.27 -1.67
N TYR A 279 -9.51 4.75 -2.85
CA TYR A 279 -9.19 6.14 -3.06
C TYR A 279 -10.44 6.95 -3.38
N ASP A 280 -10.62 8.05 -2.66
CA ASP A 280 -11.53 9.14 -3.01
C ASP A 280 -10.85 10.47 -2.65
N ALA A 281 -10.79 11.35 -3.66
CA ALA A 281 -10.23 12.70 -3.59
C ALA A 281 -10.91 13.55 -2.51
N ASN A 282 -12.21 13.35 -2.27
CA ASN A 282 -13.00 14.13 -1.33
C ASN A 282 -13.15 13.46 0.05
N TYR A 283 -12.56 12.28 0.27
CA TYR A 283 -12.78 11.50 1.49
C TYR A 283 -12.46 12.29 2.77
N TYR A 284 -11.40 13.10 2.77
CA TYR A 284 -10.98 13.87 3.94
C TYR A 284 -12.06 14.85 4.45
N LYS A 285 -12.97 15.31 3.58
CA LYS A 285 -14.09 16.20 3.96
C LYS A 285 -15.13 15.50 4.83
N ASN A 286 -15.26 14.18 4.69
CA ASN A 286 -16.27 13.36 5.35
C ASN A 286 -15.67 12.15 6.09
N SER A 287 -14.36 12.19 6.34
CA SER A 287 -13.59 11.08 6.94
C SER A 287 -14.13 10.76 8.34
N GLU A 288 -14.30 9.47 8.64
CA GLU A 288 -14.62 9.05 9.99
C GLU A 288 -13.48 9.38 10.95
N ILE A 289 -13.80 9.88 12.15
CA ILE A 289 -12.77 10.23 13.13
C ILE A 289 -12.07 8.97 13.63
N LYS A 290 -12.80 7.91 14.01
CA LYS A 290 -12.22 6.74 14.66
C LYS A 290 -11.85 5.66 13.66
N ASN A 291 -10.57 5.31 13.58
CA ASN A 291 -10.02 4.27 12.70
C ASN A 291 -10.58 4.30 11.28
N PRO A 292 -10.45 5.43 10.55
CA PRO A 292 -10.94 5.53 9.17
C PRO A 292 -10.28 4.47 8.29
N LYS A 293 -11.05 3.95 7.32
CA LYS A 293 -10.62 2.88 6.40
C LYS A 293 -10.82 3.25 4.92
N GLY A 294 -11.10 4.52 4.66
CA GLY A 294 -11.49 5.00 3.35
C GLY A 294 -12.94 4.68 3.02
N PRO A 295 -13.40 5.08 1.82
CA PRO A 295 -14.70 4.70 1.29
C PRO A 295 -14.88 3.18 1.22
N HIS A 296 -16.14 2.73 1.34
CA HIS A 296 -16.48 1.30 1.26
C HIS A 296 -16.13 0.67 -0.10
N SER A 297 -16.14 1.44 -1.18
CA SER A 297 -15.84 1.01 -2.55
C SER A 297 -15.20 2.13 -3.36
N GLY A 298 -14.44 1.78 -4.39
CA GLY A 298 -13.88 2.73 -5.33
C GLY A 298 -13.34 2.03 -6.57
N GLU A 299 -12.81 2.82 -7.50
CA GLU A 299 -12.14 2.33 -8.70
C GLU A 299 -10.64 2.13 -8.47
N TYR A 300 -10.03 3.00 -7.68
CA TYR A 300 -8.59 3.04 -7.41
C TYR A 300 -8.29 2.80 -5.95
N LYS A 301 -7.12 2.24 -5.65
CA LYS A 301 -6.62 2.07 -4.27
C LYS A 301 -5.68 3.21 -3.90
N SER A 302 -5.69 3.57 -2.62
CA SER A 302 -4.77 4.58 -2.09
C SER A 302 -3.35 4.03 -2.02
N VAL A 303 -2.40 4.89 -2.37
CA VAL A 303 -0.97 4.59 -2.46
C VAL A 303 -0.19 5.72 -1.79
N ARG A 304 0.79 5.33 -0.97
CA ARG A 304 1.66 6.24 -0.21
C ARG A 304 3.12 5.95 -0.54
N SER A 305 4.05 6.63 0.14
CA SER A 305 5.49 6.54 -0.14
C SER A 305 5.84 6.98 -1.58
N SER A 306 7.09 6.80 -1.94
CA SER A 306 7.65 7.06 -3.25
C SER A 306 8.92 6.25 -3.52
N ALA A 307 9.41 6.36 -4.75
CA ALA A 307 10.69 5.83 -5.20
C ALA A 307 11.55 7.01 -5.71
N PRO A 308 11.99 7.93 -4.84
CA PRO A 308 12.67 9.14 -5.26
C PRO A 308 14.05 8.81 -5.84
N GLN A 309 14.43 9.47 -6.93
CA GLN A 309 15.78 9.36 -7.53
C GLN A 309 16.80 10.30 -6.85
N GLY A 310 16.62 10.53 -5.55
CA GLY A 310 17.40 11.48 -4.74
C GLY A 310 16.56 12.56 -4.06
N GLY A 311 17.22 13.36 -3.23
CA GLY A 311 16.59 14.32 -2.31
C GLY A 311 15.78 15.43 -2.98
N ASP A 312 16.14 15.87 -4.19
CA ASP A 312 15.40 16.92 -4.88
C ASP A 312 14.01 16.43 -5.31
N ASN A 313 13.92 15.18 -5.78
CA ASN A 313 12.66 14.52 -6.10
C ASN A 313 11.82 14.28 -4.84
N ALA A 314 12.45 13.82 -3.76
CA ALA A 314 11.76 13.57 -2.50
C ALA A 314 11.14 14.86 -1.90
N LYS A 315 11.81 16.02 -2.03
CA LYS A 315 11.34 17.30 -1.49
C LYS A 315 10.12 17.89 -2.20
N HIS A 316 10.05 17.76 -3.53
CA HIS A 316 9.10 18.56 -4.32
C HIS A 316 7.82 17.82 -4.70
N SER A 317 7.82 16.49 -4.69
CA SER A 317 6.69 15.73 -5.21
C SER A 317 6.38 14.49 -4.38
N ASP A 318 7.42 13.77 -3.96
CA ASP A 318 7.25 12.34 -3.73
C ASP A 318 7.42 11.89 -2.28
N GLY A 319 8.27 12.54 -1.50
CA GLY A 319 8.62 12.13 -0.13
C GLY A 319 7.70 12.68 0.96
N ILE A 320 6.73 13.51 0.62
CA ILE A 320 5.89 14.19 1.62
C ILE A 320 4.85 13.22 2.19
N ASN A 321 4.81 13.13 3.52
CA ASN A 321 4.06 12.15 4.29
C ASN A 321 2.56 12.16 4.01
N PHE A 322 1.98 13.28 3.59
CA PHE A 322 0.54 13.48 3.35
C PHE A 322 0.19 13.63 1.87
N VAL A 323 1.11 13.37 0.94
CA VAL A 323 0.77 13.25 -0.49
C VAL A 323 0.00 11.95 -0.70
N ARG A 324 -1.11 12.05 -1.41
CA ARG A 324 -1.99 10.93 -1.74
C ARG A 324 -1.81 10.57 -3.21
N LYS A 325 -1.72 9.26 -3.50
CA LYS A 325 -1.68 8.76 -4.87
C LYS A 325 -2.76 7.69 -5.02
N LYS A 326 -3.18 7.49 -6.26
CA LYS A 326 -4.17 6.45 -6.61
C LYS A 326 -3.66 5.61 -7.75
N LEU A 327 -3.87 4.31 -7.66
CA LEU A 327 -3.53 3.36 -8.72
C LEU A 327 -4.63 2.31 -8.87
N SER A 328 -4.71 1.74 -10.08
CA SER A 328 -5.59 0.61 -10.35
C SER A 328 -5.21 -0.55 -9.42
N PRO A 329 -6.15 -1.25 -8.78
CA PRO A 329 -5.84 -2.38 -7.91
C PRO A 329 -5.04 -3.50 -8.59
N LYS A 330 -5.11 -3.56 -9.93
CA LYS A 330 -4.37 -4.51 -10.78
C LYS A 330 -2.94 -4.08 -11.07
N ALA A 331 -2.51 -2.89 -10.61
CA ALA A 331 -1.23 -2.30 -10.94
C ALA A 331 -0.97 -2.11 -12.44
N LEU A 332 -2.04 -1.97 -13.23
CA LEU A 332 -1.94 -1.71 -14.68
C LEU A 332 -2.08 -0.21 -14.95
N VAL A 333 -1.12 0.33 -15.69
CA VAL A 333 -1.14 1.71 -16.20
C VAL A 333 -1.32 1.66 -17.71
N LYS A 334 -2.16 2.56 -18.22
CA LYS A 334 -2.37 2.70 -19.67
C LYS A 334 -1.37 3.69 -20.23
N GLU A 335 -0.53 3.20 -21.14
CA GLU A 335 0.46 4.01 -21.85
C GLU A 335 -0.19 4.89 -22.92
N PRO A 336 0.52 5.92 -23.45
CA PRO A 336 -0.01 6.81 -24.48
C PRO A 336 -0.46 6.11 -25.76
N ASP A 337 0.16 4.99 -26.11
CA ASP A 337 -0.21 4.13 -27.25
C ASP A 337 -1.42 3.23 -26.97
N GLY A 338 -1.86 3.17 -25.71
CA GLY A 338 -3.00 2.41 -25.24
C GLY A 338 -2.67 1.02 -24.71
N GLU A 339 -1.41 0.58 -24.72
CA GLU A 339 -0.98 -0.65 -24.07
C GLU A 339 -1.09 -0.56 -22.54
N LEU A 340 -1.20 -1.71 -21.89
CA LEU A 340 -1.24 -1.81 -20.44
C LEU A 340 0.09 -2.33 -19.92
N THR A 341 0.78 -1.51 -19.14
CA THR A 341 2.02 -1.87 -18.45
C THR A 341 1.70 -2.32 -17.03
N ASP A 342 2.23 -3.48 -16.62
CA ASP A 342 2.25 -3.90 -15.21
C ASP A 342 3.37 -3.19 -14.47
N ILE A 343 3.01 -2.38 -13.48
CA ILE A 343 3.95 -1.63 -12.64
C ILE A 343 4.05 -2.19 -11.22
N SER A 344 3.60 -3.44 -10.99
CA SER A 344 3.60 -4.10 -9.68
C SER A 344 4.99 -4.13 -9.04
N GLU A 345 6.06 -4.23 -9.83
CA GLU A 345 7.45 -4.17 -9.36
C GLU A 345 7.71 -2.91 -8.51
N SER A 346 7.10 -1.77 -8.87
CA SER A 346 7.25 -0.49 -8.17
C SER A 346 6.32 -0.31 -6.95
N LEU A 347 5.48 -1.31 -6.66
CA LEU A 347 4.42 -1.26 -5.66
C LEU A 347 4.61 -2.31 -4.59
N SER A 348 5.09 -1.85 -3.45
CA SER A 348 5.35 -2.65 -2.27
C SER A 348 4.26 -2.50 -1.22
N PHE A 349 4.44 -3.13 -0.07
CA PHE A 349 3.47 -3.08 1.00
C PHE A 349 4.11 -3.44 2.36
N ARG A 350 3.37 -3.11 3.42
CA ARG A 350 3.62 -3.49 4.81
C ARG A 350 2.38 -4.17 5.35
N CYS A 351 2.52 -4.85 6.48
CA CYS A 351 1.38 -5.46 7.15
C CYS A 351 1.20 -4.90 8.56
N VAL A 352 -0.05 -4.73 8.97
CA VAL A 352 -0.49 -4.16 10.26
C VAL A 352 -1.45 -5.11 10.98
N TYR A 353 -1.49 -5.10 12.32
CA TYR A 353 -2.58 -5.70 13.13
C TYR A 353 -2.91 -4.93 14.40
#